data_AF-X1V6D5-F1
#
_entry.id   AF-X1V6D5-F1
#
_cell.length_a   1.000
_cell.length_b   1.000
_cell.length_c   1.000
_cell.angle_alpha   90.00
_cell.angle_beta   90.00
_cell.angle_gamma   90.00
#
_symmetry.space_group_name_H-M   'P 1'
#
loop_
_entity.id
_entity.type
_entity.pdbx_description
1 polymer ?
#
loop_
_entity_poly.entity_id
_entity_poly.type
_entity_poly.pdbx_seq_one_letter_code
_entity_poly.pdbx_strand_id
1 'polypeptide(L)'
;MLDISKIKADIEEITGRKSTRVDMTCYLFGYTPWDVSTADYDEKSKDVNAQEPYPYDVCFKPDGTKMYIMGFYNSTVYQYSLSTP
;
A
#
# COMPACT_ATOMS: atom_id res chain seq x y z
N MET A 1 27.84 20.87 -15.23
CA MET A 1 27.17 22.20 -15.13
C MET A 1 25.67 21.92 -15.10
N LEU A 2 24.94 22.45 -14.12
CA LEU A 2 23.49 22.27 -14.04
C LEU A 2 22.82 22.91 -15.26
N ASP A 3 21.98 22.16 -15.96
CA ASP A 3 21.25 22.65 -17.13
C ASP A 3 19.90 23.22 -16.70
N ILE A 4 19.85 24.54 -16.61
CA ILE A 4 18.66 25.29 -16.18
C ILE A 4 17.47 25.03 -17.13
N SER A 5 17.71 24.68 -18.39
CA SER A 5 16.64 24.39 -19.35
C SER A 5 15.90 23.10 -19.02
N LYS A 6 16.63 22.07 -18.57
CA LYS A 6 16.05 20.80 -18.12
C LYS A 6 15.23 20.97 -16.85
N ILE A 7 15.77 21.73 -15.89
CA ILE A 7 15.06 22.03 -14.63
C ILE A 7 13.75 22.77 -14.89
N LYS A 8 13.73 23.71 -15.84
CA LYS A 8 12.50 24.43 -16.21
C LYS A 8 11.47 23.50 -16.87
N ALA A 9 11.90 22.62 -17.77
CA ALA A 9 11.02 21.65 -18.41
C ALA A 9 10.38 20.70 -17.39
N ASP A 10 11.15 20.24 -16.41
CA ASP A 10 10.65 19.36 -15.34
C ASP A 10 9.60 20.08 -14.46
N ILE A 11 9.81 21.36 -14.15
CA ILE A 11 8.85 22.17 -13.37
C ILE A 11 7.54 22.39 -14.14
N GLU A 12 7.62 22.67 -15.44
CA GLU A 12 6.45 22.85 -16.30
C GLU A 12 5.65 21.55 -16.43
N GLU A 13 6.32 20.39 -16.50
CA GLU A 13 5.63 19.10 -16.50
C GLU A 13 4.91 18.86 -15.16
N ILE A 14 5.56 19.13 -14.03
CA ILE A 14 4.98 18.94 -12.69
C ILE A 14 3.77 19.85 -12.48
N THR A 15 3.89 21.12 -12.86
CA THR A 15 2.82 22.12 -12.69
C THR A 15 1.69 21.96 -13.71
N GLY A 16 1.98 21.36 -14.88
CA GLY A 16 1.01 21.05 -15.93
C GLY A 16 0.25 19.74 -15.75
N ARG A 17 0.64 18.89 -14.78
CA ARG A 17 -0.12 17.67 -14.46
C ARG A 17 -1.51 18.07 -13.98
N LYS A 18 -2.53 17.76 -14.80
CA LYS A 18 -3.93 17.78 -14.37
C LYS A 18 -4.08 16.76 -13.25
N SER A 19 -4.01 17.25 -12.02
CA SER A 19 -4.21 16.46 -10.83
C SER A 19 -5.48 15.63 -10.98
N THR A 20 -5.31 14.31 -10.94
CA THR A 20 -6.43 13.39 -11.04
C THR A 20 -7.23 13.49 -9.73
N ARG A 21 -8.54 13.19 -9.76
CA ARG A 21 -9.43 13.33 -8.59
C ARG A 21 -8.93 12.57 -7.34
N VAL A 22 -8.04 11.60 -7.52
CA VAL A 22 -7.45 10.80 -6.44
C VAL A 22 -6.30 11.54 -5.74
N ASP A 23 -5.47 12.30 -6.47
CA ASP A 23 -4.30 13.00 -5.90
C ASP A 23 -4.67 14.29 -5.17
N MET A 24 -5.75 14.95 -5.61
CA MET A 24 -6.20 16.22 -5.01
C MET A 24 -6.99 16.01 -3.72
N THR A 25 -7.64 14.85 -3.56
CA THR A 25 -8.49 14.56 -2.40
C THR A 25 -7.65 14.16 -1.17
N CYS A 26 -6.55 13.43 -1.33
CA CYS A 26 -5.68 13.08 -0.20
C CYS A 26 -4.99 14.29 0.45
N TYR A 27 -4.70 15.37 -0.30
CA TYR A 27 -4.15 16.60 0.28
C TYR A 27 -5.20 17.53 0.92
N LEU A 28 -6.45 17.50 0.49
CA LEU A 28 -7.50 18.44 0.97
C LEU A 28 -8.28 17.93 2.19
N PHE A 29 -8.26 16.63 2.49
CA PHE A 29 -8.98 16.03 3.62
C PHE A 29 -8.09 15.66 4.82
N GLY A 30 -6.85 16.13 4.88
CA GLY A 30 -5.95 15.81 5.99
C GLY A 30 -5.57 14.34 6.07
N TYR A 31 -5.60 13.62 4.94
CA TYR A 31 -5.07 12.26 4.85
C TYR A 31 -3.56 12.35 5.01
N THR A 32 -3.10 12.34 6.26
CA THR A 32 -1.71 12.05 6.56
C THR A 32 -1.58 10.54 6.37
N PRO A 33 -0.81 10.08 5.37
CA PRO A 33 -0.45 8.67 5.34
C PRO A 33 0.06 8.30 6.73
N TRP A 34 -0.26 7.09 7.21
CA TRP A 34 0.14 6.58 8.53
C TRP A 34 -0.66 7.07 9.76
N ASP A 35 -1.67 7.94 9.63
CA ASP A 35 -2.62 8.23 10.72
C ASP A 35 -3.74 7.19 10.76
N VAL A 36 -3.80 6.45 11.86
CA VAL A 36 -4.77 5.37 12.10
C VAL A 36 -5.92 5.81 13.02
N SER A 37 -6.01 7.10 13.39
CA SER A 37 -7.06 7.62 14.29
C SER A 37 -8.47 7.47 13.74
N THR A 38 -8.61 7.38 12.42
CA THR A 38 -9.88 7.13 11.71
C THR A 38 -10.02 5.70 11.21
N ALA A 39 -9.12 4.79 11.58
CA ALA A 39 -9.24 3.40 11.19
C ALA A 39 -10.45 2.76 11.86
N ASP A 40 -11.25 2.02 11.08
CA ASP A 40 -12.38 1.23 11.57
C ASP A 40 -12.14 -0.25 11.25
N TYR A 41 -12.69 -1.14 12.08
CA TYR A 41 -12.50 -2.58 11.93
C TYR A 41 -13.70 -3.23 11.26
N ASP A 42 -13.48 -3.71 10.03
CA ASP A 42 -14.46 -4.39 9.17
C ASP A 42 -14.99 -5.75 9.67
N GLU A 43 -14.69 -6.15 10.91
CA GLU A 43 -15.02 -7.47 11.48
C GLU A 43 -14.51 -8.68 10.66
N LYS A 44 -13.51 -8.46 9.80
CA LYS A 44 -12.87 -9.50 8.99
C LYS A 44 -11.63 -10.04 9.70
N SER A 45 -11.49 -11.36 9.73
CA SER A 45 -10.28 -12.02 10.23
C SER A 45 -9.99 -13.29 9.44
N LYS A 46 -8.71 -13.68 9.42
CA LYS A 46 -8.25 -14.92 8.81
C LYS A 46 -7.35 -15.66 9.80
N ASP A 47 -7.82 -16.80 10.29
CA ASP A 47 -6.98 -17.72 11.06
C ASP A 47 -6.05 -18.50 10.12
N VAL A 48 -4.79 -18.56 10.52
CA VAL A 48 -3.69 -19.23 9.81
C VAL A 48 -2.96 -20.25 10.69
N ASN A 49 -3.38 -20.44 11.94
CA ASN A 49 -2.67 -21.26 12.93
C ASN A 49 -2.43 -22.70 12.44
N ALA A 50 -3.41 -23.28 11.74
CA ALA A 50 -3.30 -24.63 11.17
C ALA A 50 -2.22 -24.76 10.07
N GLN A 51 -1.83 -23.65 9.43
CA GLN A 51 -0.83 -23.60 8.36
C GLN A 51 0.50 -23.07 8.86
N GLU A 52 0.50 -22.06 9.73
CA GLU A 52 1.72 -21.51 10.32
C GLU A 52 1.39 -21.06 11.75
N PRO A 53 1.76 -21.85 12.77
CA PRO A 53 1.50 -21.51 14.17
C PRO A 53 2.43 -20.40 14.69
N TYR A 54 3.53 -20.09 14.00
CA TYR A 54 4.48 -19.04 14.36
C TYR A 54 4.73 -18.08 13.18
N PRO A 55 3.72 -17.28 12.78
CA PRO A 55 3.88 -16.31 11.70
C PRO A 55 4.76 -15.15 12.16
N TYR A 56 5.67 -14.72 11.29
CA TYR A 56 6.56 -13.58 11.54
C TYR A 56 6.23 -12.36 10.71
N ASP A 57 5.67 -12.55 9.52
CA ASP A 57 5.44 -11.45 8.60
C ASP A 57 4.20 -11.67 7.73
N VAL A 58 3.60 -10.55 7.32
CA VAL A 58 2.47 -10.46 6.40
C VAL A 58 2.73 -9.37 5.38
N CYS A 59 2.54 -9.70 4.11
CA CYS A 59 2.71 -8.76 3.01
C CYS A 59 1.51 -8.81 2.06
N PHE A 60 1.06 -7.65 1.62
CA PHE A 60 0.01 -7.52 0.61
C PHE A 60 0.63 -7.13 -0.73
N LYS A 61 0.15 -7.77 -1.80
CA LYS A 61 0.50 -7.33 -3.15
C LYS A 61 -0.02 -5.88 -3.34
N PRO A 62 0.72 -4.98 -4.00
CA PRO A 62 0.30 -3.58 -4.16
C PRO A 62 -1.05 -3.37 -4.85
N ASP A 63 -1.56 -4.37 -5.58
CA ASP A 63 -2.88 -4.32 -6.20
C ASP A 63 -4.02 -4.87 -5.30
N GLY A 64 -3.72 -5.24 -4.05
CA GLY A 64 -4.70 -5.74 -3.07
C GLY A 64 -5.24 -7.15 -3.33
N THR A 65 -4.82 -7.83 -4.40
CA THR A 65 -5.43 -9.11 -4.81
C THR A 65 -4.85 -10.34 -4.12
N LYS A 66 -3.73 -10.17 -3.40
CA LYS A 66 -3.01 -11.27 -2.75
C LYS A 66 -2.45 -10.86 -1.40
N MET A 67 -2.49 -11.78 -0.46
CA MET A 67 -1.81 -11.72 0.83
C MET A 67 -0.81 -12.87 0.93
N TYR A 68 0.35 -12.60 1.48
CA TYR A 68 1.42 -13.55 1.74
C TYR A 68 1.73 -13.60 3.22
N ILE A 69 1.91 -14.80 3.77
CA ILE A 69 2.33 -15.02 5.16
C ILE A 69 3.54 -15.93 5.17
N MET A 70 4.48 -15.61 6.04
CA MET A 70 5.68 -16.39 6.29
C MET A 70 5.87 -16.58 7.79
N GLY A 71 6.41 -17.73 8.18
CA GLY A 71 6.77 -18.04 9.56
C GLY A 71 7.89 -19.05 9.66
N PHE A 72 8.18 -19.49 10.88
CA PHE A 72 9.28 -20.40 11.13
C PHE A 72 8.94 -21.87 10.85
N TYR A 73 7.72 -22.27 11.22
CA TYR A 73 7.44 -23.67 11.53
C TYR A 73 7.56 -24.56 10.30
N ASN A 74 6.92 -24.13 9.21
CA ASN A 74 6.85 -24.94 8.00
C ASN A 74 7.84 -24.50 6.91
N SER A 75 8.70 -23.50 7.18
CA SER A 75 9.65 -22.94 6.19
C SER A 75 9.00 -22.71 4.82
N THR A 76 7.75 -22.26 4.82
CA THR A 76 6.87 -22.17 3.65
C THR A 76 6.23 -20.79 3.62
N VAL A 77 6.07 -20.22 2.43
CA VAL A 77 5.29 -19.00 2.21
C VAL A 77 3.89 -19.40 1.77
N TYR A 78 2.87 -18.98 2.53
CA TYR A 78 1.47 -19.20 2.18
C TYR A 78 0.93 -18.00 1.42
N GLN A 79 0.20 -18.25 0.33
CA GLN A 79 -0.45 -17.22 -0.48
C GLN A 79 -1.97 -17.38 -0.42
N TYR A 80 -2.68 -16.27 -0.21
CA TYR A 80 -4.13 -16.19 -0.21
C TYR A 80 -4.60 -15.25 -1.32
N SER A 81 -5.65 -15.65 -2.05
CA SER A 81 -6.34 -14.78 -3.00
C SER A 81 -7.36 -13.92 -2.26
N LEU A 82 -7.38 -12.62 -2.55
CA LEU A 82 -8.33 -11.65 -2.00
C LEU A 82 -9.28 -11.19 -3.11
N SER A 83 -10.52 -10.88 -2.75
CA SER A 83 -11.58 -10.52 -3.69
C SER A 83 -11.62 -9.04 -4.08
N THR A 84 -11.03 -8.17 -3.27
CA THR A 84 -11.05 -6.70 -3.45
C THR A 84 -9.85 -6.06 -2.77
N PRO A 85 -9.26 -4.99 -3.35
CA PRO A 85 -8.41 -4.06 -2.60
C PRO A 85 -9.16 -3.39 -1.45
#